data_AF-A0AAD1DRU9-F1
#
_entry.id   AF-A0AAD1DRU9-F1
#
_cell.length_a   1.000
_cell.length_b   1.000
_cell.length_c   1.000
_cell.angle_alpha   90.00
_cell.angle_beta   90.00
_cell.angle_gamma   90.00
#
_symmetry.space_group_name_H-M   'P 1'
#
loop_
_entity.id
_entity.type
_entity.pdbx_description
1 polymer ?
#
loop_
_entity_poly.entity_id
_entity_poly.type
_entity_poly.pdbx_seq_one_letter_code
_entity_poly.pdbx_strand_id
1 'polypeptide(L)'
;MKTLINDSIEDLETALKNNSDLQEKFRTNPIEAIRSVEIRNPKDTDYWIYRIIVIMLGLAIIAIIAGLILLSFWSEGEPDSQLVTIFATISSGAIGALAGLLSPSPRK
;
A
#
# COMPACT_ATOMS: atom_id res chain seq x y z
N MET A 1 -12.32 20.94 -19.02
CA MET A 1 -11.43 19.89 -18.49
C MET A 1 -11.33 20.07 -16.98
N LYS A 2 -11.44 18.99 -16.20
CA LYS A 2 -11.31 19.06 -14.74
C LYS A 2 -9.83 18.98 -14.35
N THR A 3 -9.43 19.82 -13.41
CA THR A 3 -8.05 19.90 -12.92
C THR A 3 -7.88 18.92 -11.77
N LEU A 4 -6.87 18.06 -11.89
CA LEU A 4 -6.60 16.96 -10.98
C LEU A 4 -5.51 17.38 -10.00
N ILE A 5 -5.76 17.17 -8.71
CA ILE A 5 -4.88 17.64 -7.63
C ILE A 5 -4.76 16.48 -6.63
N ASN A 6 -3.54 16.09 -6.25
CA ASN A 6 -3.37 15.20 -5.09
C ASN A 6 -3.50 16.06 -3.85
N ASP A 7 -4.12 15.54 -2.80
CA ASP A 7 -4.59 16.21 -1.57
C ASP A 7 -3.54 17.08 -0.82
N SER A 8 -3.02 18.13 -1.46
CA SER A 8 -1.90 18.98 -1.06
C SER A 8 -2.12 20.40 -1.61
N ILE A 9 -1.78 21.40 -0.78
CA ILE A 9 -1.88 22.82 -1.12
C ILE A 9 -0.92 23.20 -2.26
N GLU A 10 0.20 22.50 -2.39
CA GLU A 10 1.22 22.74 -3.41
C GLU A 10 0.74 22.37 -4.82
N ASP A 11 -0.06 21.31 -4.93
CA ASP A 11 -0.71 20.92 -6.18
C ASP A 11 -1.83 21.90 -6.55
N LEU A 12 -2.53 22.45 -5.56
CA LEU A 12 -3.54 23.49 -5.77
C LEU A 12 -2.92 24.78 -6.30
N GLU A 13 -1.77 25.20 -5.75
CA GLU A 13 -1.02 26.34 -6.24
C GLU A 13 -0.56 26.12 -7.69
N THR A 14 -0.05 24.93 -7.99
CA THR A 14 0.39 24.55 -9.35
C THR A 14 -0.78 24.54 -10.34
N ALA A 15 -1.94 24.01 -9.94
CA ALA A 15 -3.14 24.03 -10.77
C ALA A 15 -3.67 25.44 -11.02
N LEU A 16 -3.61 26.33 -10.02
CA LEU A 16 -4.01 27.73 -10.16
C LEU A 16 -3.04 28.54 -11.04
N LYS A 17 -1.74 28.26 -10.99
CA LYS A 17 -0.73 28.89 -11.84
C LYS A 17 -0.86 28.49 -13.31
N ASN A 18 -1.25 27.25 -13.57
CA ASN A 18 -1.29 26.68 -14.92
C ASN A 18 -2.67 26.75 -15.60
N ASN A 19 -3.72 27.24 -14.91
CA ASN A 19 -5.07 27.29 -15.44
C ASN A 19 -5.76 28.63 -15.16
N SER A 20 -5.80 29.49 -16.18
CA SER A 20 -6.40 30.82 -16.13
C SER A 20 -7.90 30.79 -15.80
N ASP A 21 -8.64 29.79 -16.30
CA ASP A 21 -10.09 29.64 -16.02
C ASP A 21 -10.33 29.28 -14.55
N LEU A 22 -9.48 28.45 -13.97
CA LEU A 22 -9.51 28.12 -12.54
C LEU A 22 -9.19 29.36 -11.71
N GLN A 23 -8.22 30.16 -12.14
CA GLN A 23 -7.82 31.36 -11.43
C GLN A 23 -8.94 32.40 -11.41
N GLU A 24 -9.67 32.56 -12.52
CA GLU A 24 -10.82 33.45 -12.59
C GLU A 24 -11.96 32.94 -11.70
N LYS A 25 -12.32 31.66 -11.81
CA LYS A 25 -13.35 31.04 -10.95
C LYS A 25 -13.01 31.09 -9.47
N PHE A 26 -11.74 30.94 -9.12
CA PHE A 26 -11.25 31.05 -7.74
C PHE A 26 -11.36 32.49 -7.20
N ARG A 27 -11.19 33.50 -8.07
CA ARG A 27 -11.39 34.92 -7.70
C ARG A 27 -12.87 35.27 -7.54
N THR A 28 -13.75 34.72 -8.38
CA THR A 28 -15.20 35.01 -8.32
C THR A 28 -15.88 34.28 -7.15
N ASN A 29 -15.57 33.00 -6.97
CA ASN A 29 -16.12 32.19 -5.89
C ASN A 29 -15.14 31.07 -5.48
N PRO A 30 -14.27 31.30 -4.49
CA PRO A 30 -13.21 30.37 -4.12
C PRO A 30 -13.77 29.02 -3.62
N ILE A 31 -14.93 29.02 -2.95
CA ILE A 31 -15.54 27.80 -2.40
C ILE A 31 -16.02 26.88 -3.52
N GLU A 32 -16.64 27.44 -4.54
CA GLU A 32 -17.15 26.68 -5.69
C GLU A 32 -16.03 26.19 -6.60
N ALA A 33 -14.98 27.01 -6.77
CA ALA A 33 -13.78 26.62 -7.49
C ALA A 33 -13.10 25.39 -6.86
N ILE A 34 -12.92 25.37 -5.54
CA ILE A 34 -12.34 24.23 -4.82
C ILE A 34 -13.23 22.98 -4.94
N ARG A 35 -14.56 23.12 -4.91
CA ARG A 35 -15.48 21.98 -5.13
C ARG A 35 -15.42 21.40 -6.55
N SER A 36 -15.06 22.22 -7.53
CA SER A 36 -14.91 21.79 -8.93
C SER A 36 -13.58 21.07 -9.21
N VAL A 37 -12.64 21.15 -8.27
CA VAL A 37 -11.38 20.41 -8.29
C VAL A 37 -11.63 18.99 -7.81
N GLU A 38 -11.32 18.02 -8.66
CA GLU A 38 -11.46 16.60 -8.33
C GLU A 38 -10.19 16.16 -7.60
N ILE A 39 -10.27 16.04 -6.27
CA ILE A 39 -9.19 15.53 -5.44
C ILE A 39 -9.01 14.06 -5.77
N ARG A 40 -7.90 13.72 -6.44
CA ARG A 40 -7.51 12.32 -6.59
C ARG A 40 -6.90 11.90 -5.28
N ASN A 41 -7.60 11.06 -4.54
CA ASN A 41 -7.02 10.44 -3.36
C ASN A 41 -5.92 9.49 -3.86
N PRO A 42 -4.64 9.69 -3.50
CA PRO A 42 -3.55 8.82 -3.95
C PRO A 42 -3.74 7.36 -3.54
N LYS A 43 -4.62 7.09 -2.57
CA LYS A 43 -5.07 5.74 -2.20
C LYS A 43 -5.75 4.97 -3.34
N ASP A 44 -6.39 5.66 -4.29
CA ASP A 44 -7.05 5.02 -5.43
C ASP A 44 -6.07 4.70 -6.57
N THR A 45 -4.86 5.27 -6.55
CA THR A 45 -3.89 5.14 -7.64
C THR A 45 -3.07 3.85 -7.58
N ASP A 46 -2.98 3.15 -6.44
CA ASP A 46 -2.05 2.01 -6.38
C ASP A 46 -2.47 0.80 -5.53
N TYR A 47 -3.69 0.30 -5.79
CA TYR A 47 -4.07 -1.07 -5.41
C TYR A 47 -3.11 -2.14 -5.96
N TRP A 48 -2.37 -1.82 -7.03
CA TRP A 48 -1.42 -2.72 -7.67
C TRP A 48 -0.15 -2.93 -6.83
N ILE A 49 0.44 -1.86 -6.28
CA ILE A 49 1.55 -1.95 -5.33
C ILE A 49 1.18 -2.80 -4.13
N TYR A 50 0.00 -2.57 -3.54
CA TYR A 50 -0.50 -3.38 -2.43
C TYR A 50 -0.55 -4.87 -2.81
N ARG A 51 -1.13 -5.18 -3.97
CA ARG A 51 -1.24 -6.57 -4.47
C ARG A 51 0.11 -7.22 -4.71
N ILE A 52 1.07 -6.50 -5.32
CA ILE A 52 2.41 -7.04 -5.61
C ILE A 52 3.12 -7.40 -4.31
N ILE A 53 3.09 -6.51 -3.31
CA ILE A 53 3.76 -6.75 -2.03
C ILE A 53 3.17 -7.97 -1.33
N VAL A 54 1.83 -8.08 -1.27
CA VAL A 54 1.15 -9.22 -0.65
C VAL A 54 1.44 -10.53 -1.40
N ILE A 55 1.44 -10.51 -2.74
CA ILE A 55 1.77 -11.69 -3.55
C ILE A 55 3.22 -12.12 -3.34
N MET A 56 4.18 -11.19 -3.33
CA MET A 56 5.59 -11.48 -3.12
C MET A 56 5.86 -12.03 -1.72
N LEU A 57 5.20 -11.48 -0.69
CA LEU A 57 5.29 -11.98 0.68
C LEU A 57 4.70 -13.40 0.77
N GLY A 58 3.55 -13.64 0.14
CA GLY A 58 2.91 -14.96 0.09
C GLY A 58 3.79 -16.00 -0.62
N LEU A 59 4.38 -15.65 -1.76
CA LEU A 59 5.30 -16.52 -2.50
C LEU A 59 6.55 -16.84 -1.69
N ALA A 60 7.12 -15.87 -0.96
CA ALA A 60 8.26 -16.12 -0.11
C ALA A 60 7.94 -17.14 1.00
N ILE A 61 6.77 -17.02 1.64
CA ILE A 61 6.32 -17.98 2.66
C ILE A 61 6.12 -19.37 2.05
N ILE A 62 5.47 -19.47 0.89
CA ILE A 62 5.25 -20.76 0.20
C ILE A 62 6.59 -21.39 -0.18
N ALA A 63 7.55 -20.61 -0.68
CA ALA A 63 8.88 -21.09 -1.04
C ALA A 63 9.64 -21.63 0.18
N ILE A 64 9.54 -20.96 1.33
CA ILE A 64 10.11 -21.43 2.59
C ILE A 64 9.46 -22.76 3.00
N ILE A 65 8.13 -22.86 2.98
CA ILE A 65 7.40 -24.10 3.32
C ILE A 65 7.82 -25.25 2.40
N ALA A 66 7.88 -25.01 1.09
CA ALA A 66 8.30 -26.01 0.12
C ALA A 66 9.75 -26.47 0.33
N GLY A 67 10.66 -25.54 0.61
CA GLY A 67 12.06 -25.86 0.92
C GLY A 67 12.20 -26.70 2.19
N LEU A 68 11.39 -26.43 3.21
CA LEU A 68 11.35 -27.19 4.46
C LEU A 68 10.84 -28.61 4.26
N ILE A 69 9.74 -28.76 3.51
CA ILE A 69 9.21 -30.09 3.18
C ILE A 69 10.27 -30.89 2.43
N LEU A 70 10.92 -30.28 1.43
CA LEU A 70 11.96 -30.96 0.64
C LEU A 70 13.17 -31.36 1.51
N LEU A 71 13.60 -30.48 2.41
CA LEU A 71 14.69 -30.77 3.35
C LEU A 71 14.33 -31.89 4.33
N SER A 72 13.09 -31.91 4.83
CA SER A 72 12.59 -32.96 5.73
C SER A 72 12.44 -34.31 5.04
N PHE A 73 12.18 -34.35 3.73
CA PHE A 73 12.15 -35.60 2.96
C PHE A 73 13.55 -36.13 2.65
N TRP A 74 14.55 -35.25 2.54
CA TRP A 74 15.92 -35.65 2.22
C TRP A 74 16.78 -35.93 3.46
N SER A 75 16.39 -35.38 4.61
CA SER A 75 17.00 -35.67 5.90
C SER A 75 16.34 -36.89 6.53
N GLU A 76 17.08 -38.00 6.67
CA GLU A 76 16.61 -39.24 7.34
C GLU A 76 16.45 -39.11 8.87
N GLY A 77 16.53 -37.89 9.42
CA GLY A 77 16.45 -37.60 10.86
C GLY A 77 15.34 -36.61 11.21
N GLU A 78 14.99 -36.56 12.50
CA GLU A 78 13.98 -35.62 13.02
C GLU A 78 14.29 -34.18 12.57
N PRO A 79 13.28 -33.39 12.17
CA PRO A 79 13.48 -32.02 11.74
C PRO A 79 14.14 -31.22 12.87
N ASP A 80 15.26 -30.56 12.55
CA ASP A 80 16.02 -29.78 13.50
C ASP A 80 15.10 -28.76 14.20
N SER A 81 15.05 -28.84 15.53
CA SER A 81 14.24 -27.96 16.39
C SER A 81 14.51 -26.47 16.14
N GLN A 82 15.73 -26.13 15.71
CA GLN A 82 16.11 -24.78 15.33
C GLN A 82 15.36 -24.32 14.08
N LEU A 83 15.18 -25.22 13.11
CA LEU A 83 14.48 -24.99 11.86
C LEU A 83 12.98 -24.73 12.09
N VAL A 84 12.35 -25.50 12.98
CA VAL A 84 10.96 -25.28 13.42
C VAL A 84 10.82 -23.91 14.10
N THR A 85 11.79 -23.53 14.93
CA THR A 85 11.78 -22.24 15.66
C THR A 85 11.91 -21.04 14.71
N ILE A 86 12.81 -21.13 13.73
CA ILE A 86 12.98 -20.10 12.69
C ILE A 86 11.68 -19.94 11.91
N PHE A 87 11.04 -21.05 11.53
CA PHE A 87 9.77 -21.03 10.82
C PHE A 87 8.65 -20.38 11.66
N ALA A 88 8.50 -20.76 12.92
CA ALA A 88 7.51 -20.18 13.82
C ALA A 88 7.70 -18.67 13.98
N THR A 89 8.95 -18.21 14.02
CA THR A 89 9.30 -16.79 14.15
C THR A 89 8.96 -15.99 12.89
N ILE A 90 9.29 -16.51 11.71
CA ILE A 90 8.94 -15.88 10.42
C ILE A 90 7.42 -15.85 10.24
N SER A 91 6.74 -16.95 10.54
CA SER A 91 5.28 -17.06 10.43
C SER A 91 4.57 -16.06 11.36
N SER A 92 5.03 -15.93 12.61
CA SER A 92 4.52 -14.95 13.57
C SER A 92 4.74 -13.51 13.08
N GLY A 93 5.94 -13.20 12.58
CA GLY A 93 6.27 -11.89 12.01
C GLY A 93 5.40 -11.53 10.79
N ALA A 94 5.17 -12.49 9.90
CA ALA A 94 4.31 -12.31 8.73
C ALA A 94 2.84 -12.07 9.11
N ILE A 95 2.30 -12.82 10.08
CA ILE A 95 0.94 -12.61 10.61
C ILE A 95 0.84 -11.21 11.24
N GLY A 96 1.85 -10.78 12.01
CA GLY A 96 1.90 -9.44 12.58
C GLY A 96 1.92 -8.32 11.54
N ALA A 97 2.69 -8.49 10.45
CA ALA A 97 2.72 -7.55 9.33
C ALA A 97 1.38 -7.47 8.60
N LEU A 98 0.71 -8.61 8.35
CA LEU A 98 -0.62 -8.65 7.76
C LEU A 98 -1.67 -8.00 8.66
N ALA A 99 -1.61 -8.24 9.97
CA ALA A 99 -2.49 -7.59 10.94
C ALA A 99 -2.29 -6.06 10.96
N GLY A 100 -1.05 -5.59 10.87
CA GLY A 100 -0.73 -4.17 10.75
C GLY A 100 -1.28 -3.54 9.45
N LEU A 101 -1.16 -4.25 8.34
CA LEU A 101 -1.65 -3.81 7.03
C LEU A 101 -3.18 -3.77 6.93
N LEU A 102 -3.86 -4.68 7.64
CA LEU A 102 -5.32 -4.76 7.71
C LEU A 102 -5.91 -3.90 8.84
N SER A 103 -5.05 -3.28 9.66
CA SER A 103 -5.49 -2.38 10.72
C SER A 103 -6.18 -1.16 10.11
N PRO A 104 -7.40 -0.81 10.55
CA PRO A 104 -8.11 0.34 10.01
C PRO A 104 -7.29 1.61 10.24
N SER A 105 -7.07 2.36 9.17
CA SER A 105 -6.44 3.68 9.25
C SER A 105 -7.20 4.54 10.26
N PRO A 106 -6.53 5.23 11.20
CA PRO A 106 -7.19 6.09 12.16
C PRO A 106 -8.10 7.08 11.41
N ARG A 107 -9.41 7.00 11.67
CA ARG A 107 -10.35 8.05 11.24
C ARG A 107 -10.12 9.23 12.16
N LYS A 108 -9.59 10.33 11.60
CA LYS A 108 -9.68 11.64 12.24
C LYS A 108 -11.14 12.09 12.26
#